data_AF-A0A6A6QUS1-F1
#
_entry.id   AF-A0A6A6QUS1-F1
#
_cell.length_a   1.000
_cell.length_b   1.000
_cell.length_c   1.000
_cell.angle_alpha   90.00
_cell.angle_beta   90.00
_cell.angle_gamma   90.00
#
_symmetry.space_group_name_H-M   'P 1'
#
loop_
_entity.id
_entity.type
_entity.pdbx_description
1 polymer ?
#
loop_
_entity_poly.entity_id
_entity_poly.type
_entity_poly.pdbx_seq_one_letter_code
_entity_poly.pdbx_strand_id
1 'polypeptide(L)'
;VSKNICQSDWGVDMNCTVSTNKSTGHLIIGGLQYGEFEGDPDIAGVGVFYVFFSIAATALSMSMLYLGLQILKYLTSCSHREKDTISKRVAWSDVIEGIILSCSDQQIFTSGAYAITLRYAQGCKISAYHYNIVGNMMLMTCATHLMSVTVVSQYWKHKILAVVRILLVTGLYIATGLLLANQNVAQTPRWPTNVPKRNETDSLLVLHAACFQSDTAGVLKQTLDDSFKDSDSFFDKTLLNSTPNNKIVGWNFFILMVLWYGFAIIAEIVRLWYHRRSRADAHQRAQRKGPAKWVYYIFWFYQFGGAVFCTVAIIYSFVYIRRLRSWMGHSGWIQPDDGKNPESVPYTFGQLVPIFLTLLTLFT
;
A
#
# COMPACT_ATOMS: atom_id res chain seq x y z
N VAL A 1 -8.44 0.36 17.29
CA VAL A 1 -8.68 0.70 18.71
C VAL A 1 -9.18 -0.57 19.37
N SER A 2 -8.78 -0.89 20.61
CA SER A 2 -9.24 -2.11 21.27
C SER A 2 -10.70 -1.98 21.75
N LYS A 3 -11.30 -3.11 22.15
CA LYS A 3 -12.60 -3.11 22.83
C LYS A 3 -12.60 -2.24 24.09
N ASN A 4 -11.60 -2.37 24.96
CA ASN A 4 -11.59 -1.69 26.25
C ASN A 4 -11.49 -0.17 26.07
N ILE A 5 -10.65 0.31 25.15
CA ILE A 5 -10.54 1.75 24.85
C ILE A 5 -11.87 2.29 24.31
N CYS A 6 -12.55 1.54 23.45
CA CYS A 6 -13.85 1.97 22.93
C CYS A 6 -14.91 2.07 24.03
N GLN A 7 -14.88 1.17 25.01
CA GLN A 7 -15.79 1.23 26.15
C GLN A 7 -15.42 2.36 27.12
N SER A 8 -14.13 2.52 27.46
CA SER A 8 -13.67 3.51 28.45
C SER A 8 -13.69 4.94 27.93
N ASP A 9 -13.20 5.15 26.71
CA ASP A 9 -12.93 6.50 26.20
C ASP A 9 -14.08 7.01 25.32
N TRP A 10 -14.85 6.11 24.70
CA TRP A 10 -15.92 6.45 23.75
C TRP A 10 -17.32 6.04 24.23
N GLY A 11 -17.43 5.29 25.32
CA GLY A 11 -18.71 4.79 25.83
C GLY A 11 -19.43 3.83 24.87
N VAL A 12 -18.70 3.23 23.92
CA VAL A 12 -19.26 2.30 22.93
C VAL A 12 -19.10 0.88 23.45
N ASP A 13 -20.21 0.25 23.84
CA ASP A 13 -20.23 -1.17 24.18
C ASP A 13 -20.28 -2.03 22.91
N MET A 14 -19.32 -2.93 22.77
CA MET A 14 -19.19 -3.79 21.60
C MET A 14 -19.50 -5.24 21.94
N ASN A 15 -20.45 -5.78 21.20
CA ASN A 15 -20.73 -7.20 21.21
C ASN A 15 -19.68 -7.96 20.39
N CYS A 16 -18.81 -8.69 21.10
CA CYS A 16 -17.79 -9.57 20.49
C CYS A 16 -18.20 -11.06 20.55
N THR A 17 -19.46 -11.37 20.87
CA THR A 17 -19.92 -12.75 21.03
C THR A 17 -20.22 -13.40 19.68
N VAL A 18 -19.96 -14.71 19.61
CA VAL A 18 -20.35 -15.56 18.49
C VAL A 18 -21.27 -16.62 19.06
N SER A 19 -22.50 -16.67 18.56
CA SER A 19 -23.49 -17.66 18.97
C SER A 19 -24.13 -18.31 17.75
N THR A 20 -24.78 -19.46 17.90
CA THR A 20 -25.48 -20.11 16.80
C THR A 20 -26.98 -19.88 16.96
N ASN A 21 -27.64 -19.39 15.92
CA ASN A 21 -29.08 -19.28 15.88
C ASN A 21 -29.69 -20.68 15.87
N LYS A 22 -30.45 -21.03 16.91
CA LYS A 22 -31.06 -22.36 17.07
C LYS A 22 -32.08 -22.67 15.97
N SER A 23 -32.70 -21.66 15.36
CA SER A 23 -33.76 -21.83 14.36
C SER A 23 -33.21 -22.04 12.95
N THR A 24 -32.13 -21.35 12.59
CA THR A 24 -31.56 -21.38 11.24
C THR A 24 -30.26 -22.17 11.13
N GLY A 25 -29.61 -22.48 12.25
CA GLY A 25 -28.28 -23.12 12.28
C GLY A 25 -27.13 -22.19 11.91
N HIS A 26 -27.42 -20.95 11.53
CA HIS A 26 -26.45 -19.93 11.14
C HIS A 26 -25.79 -19.26 12.34
N LEU A 27 -24.58 -18.71 12.16
CA LEU A 27 -23.93 -17.93 13.22
C LEU A 27 -24.57 -16.55 13.37
N ILE A 28 -24.69 -16.10 14.61
CA ILE A 28 -24.95 -14.72 14.99
C ILE A 28 -23.61 -14.17 15.47
N ILE A 29 -23.09 -13.17 14.77
CA ILE A 29 -21.73 -12.65 14.98
C ILE A 29 -21.84 -11.20 15.44
N GLY A 30 -21.40 -10.92 16.67
CA GLY A 30 -21.52 -9.59 17.26
C GLY A 30 -22.95 -9.08 17.39
N GLY A 31 -23.93 -10.00 17.49
CA GLY A 31 -25.35 -9.67 17.52
C GLY A 31 -25.99 -9.44 16.15
N LEU A 32 -25.22 -9.53 15.06
CA LEU A 32 -25.71 -9.38 13.69
C LEU A 32 -26.13 -10.73 13.09
N GLN A 33 -27.22 -10.72 12.33
CA GLN A 33 -27.67 -11.81 11.48
C GLN A 33 -27.36 -11.52 10.00
N TYR A 34 -27.62 -12.51 9.14
CA TYR A 34 -27.54 -12.33 7.69
C TYR A 34 -28.48 -11.21 7.23
N GLY A 35 -27.97 -10.33 6.36
CA GLY A 35 -28.69 -9.16 5.86
C GLY A 35 -28.72 -7.96 6.80
N GLU A 36 -28.06 -8.02 7.97
CA GLU A 36 -27.99 -6.92 8.93
C GLU A 36 -26.62 -6.22 8.96
N PHE A 37 -25.61 -6.76 8.24
CA PHE A 37 -24.29 -6.15 8.23
C PHE A 37 -24.27 -4.89 7.36
N GLU A 38 -24.09 -3.72 7.98
CA GLU A 38 -24.01 -2.44 7.28
C GLU A 38 -22.74 -2.36 6.42
N GLY A 39 -22.92 -2.20 5.11
CA GLY A 39 -21.81 -1.98 4.18
C GLY A 39 -21.31 -0.54 4.26
N ASP A 40 -19.99 -0.34 4.12
CA ASP A 40 -19.38 0.98 4.10
C ASP A 40 -18.83 1.28 2.69
N PRO A 41 -19.63 1.91 1.81
CA PRO A 41 -19.21 2.22 0.45
C PRO A 41 -18.13 3.31 0.38
N ASP A 42 -17.84 4.05 1.45
CA ASP A 42 -16.75 5.03 1.45
C ASP A 42 -15.40 4.40 1.82
N ILE A 43 -15.43 3.22 2.44
CA ILE A 43 -14.23 2.42 2.76
C ILE A 43 -14.03 1.26 1.77
N ALA A 44 -15.05 0.42 1.60
CA ALA A 44 -15.00 -0.78 0.76
C ALA A 44 -15.72 -0.61 -0.58
N GLY A 45 -16.14 0.61 -0.93
CA GLY A 45 -16.82 0.90 -2.19
C GLY A 45 -16.02 0.55 -3.44
N VAL A 46 -16.75 0.19 -4.50
CA VAL A 46 -16.15 -0.25 -5.77
C VAL A 46 -15.35 0.86 -6.43
N GLY A 47 -15.84 2.11 -6.36
CA GLY A 47 -15.15 3.27 -6.90
C GLY A 47 -13.82 3.54 -6.19
N VAL A 48 -13.79 3.55 -4.85
CA VAL A 48 -12.56 3.75 -4.08
C VAL A 48 -11.49 2.75 -4.51
N PHE A 49 -11.86 1.47 -4.54
CA PHE A 49 -10.94 0.41 -4.90
C PHE A 49 -10.37 0.54 -6.30
N TYR A 50 -11.23 0.79 -7.30
CA TYR A 50 -10.75 0.96 -8.67
C TYR A 50 -9.93 2.22 -8.85
N VAL A 51 -10.23 3.33 -8.15
CA VAL A 51 -9.41 4.54 -8.22
C VAL A 51 -8.03 4.30 -7.63
N PHE A 52 -7.94 3.69 -6.44
CA PHE A 52 -6.65 3.33 -5.85
C PHE A 52 -5.82 2.46 -6.77
N PHE A 53 -6.45 1.44 -7.36
CA PHE A 53 -5.80 0.57 -8.32
C PHE A 53 -5.40 1.30 -9.60
N SER A 54 -6.25 2.15 -10.16
CA SER A 54 -5.97 2.91 -11.38
C SER A 54 -4.79 3.88 -11.17
N ILE A 55 -4.71 4.57 -10.04
CA ILE A 55 -3.56 5.44 -9.74
C ILE A 55 -2.27 4.60 -9.63
N ALA A 56 -2.33 3.47 -8.93
CA ALA A 56 -1.17 2.57 -8.79
C ALA A 56 -0.75 1.97 -10.14
N ALA A 57 -1.72 1.56 -10.97
CA ALA A 57 -1.49 1.00 -12.29
C ALA A 57 -0.90 2.04 -13.24
N THR A 58 -1.39 3.28 -13.23
CA THR A 58 -0.82 4.39 -14.01
C THR A 58 0.62 4.66 -13.61
N ALA A 59 0.90 4.79 -12.30
CA ALA A 59 2.26 4.99 -11.81
C ALA A 59 3.20 3.83 -12.23
N LEU A 60 2.71 2.58 -12.16
CA LEU A 60 3.44 1.41 -12.59
C LEU A 60 3.71 1.42 -14.10
N SER A 61 2.70 1.65 -14.93
CA SER A 61 2.82 1.71 -16.39
C SER A 61 3.80 2.79 -16.82
N MET A 62 3.72 3.97 -16.21
CA MET A 62 4.65 5.08 -16.46
C MET A 62 6.08 4.74 -16.02
N SER A 63 6.23 4.05 -14.89
CA SER A 63 7.54 3.60 -14.41
C SER A 63 8.17 2.54 -15.33
N MET A 64 7.37 1.59 -15.82
CA MET A 64 7.82 0.58 -16.78
C MET A 64 8.18 1.21 -18.13
N LEU A 65 7.38 2.17 -18.60
CA LEU A 65 7.69 2.95 -19.80
C LEU A 65 9.01 3.71 -19.63
N TYR A 66 9.20 4.37 -18.49
CA TYR A 66 10.43 5.10 -18.16
C TYR A 66 11.67 4.19 -18.20
N LEU A 67 11.62 3.04 -17.51
CA LEU A 67 12.71 2.06 -17.52
C LEU A 67 12.94 1.48 -18.92
N GLY A 68 11.88 1.22 -19.68
CA GLY A 68 11.97 0.77 -21.08
C GLY A 68 12.67 1.78 -21.99
N LEU A 69 12.35 3.08 -21.84
CA LEU A 69 13.00 4.16 -22.58
C LEU A 69 14.49 4.29 -22.20
N GLN A 70 14.85 4.07 -20.94
CA GLN A 70 16.24 4.03 -20.51
C GLN A 70 17.02 2.86 -21.13
N ILE A 71 16.42 1.66 -21.17
CA ILE A 71 17.00 0.48 -21.81
C ILE A 71 17.20 0.75 -23.31
N LEU A 72 16.18 1.30 -23.98
CA LEU A 72 16.25 1.61 -25.40
C LEU A 72 17.37 2.61 -25.69
N LYS A 73 17.49 3.67 -24.87
CA LYS A 73 18.60 4.65 -24.99
C LYS A 73 19.96 3.97 -24.87
N TYR A 74 20.10 3.04 -23.92
CA TYR A 74 21.35 2.30 -23.75
C TYR A 74 21.71 1.46 -24.99
N LEU A 75 20.71 0.82 -25.61
CA LEU A 75 20.89 0.02 -26.82
C LEU A 75 21.18 0.88 -28.06
N THR A 76 20.56 2.06 -28.20
CA THR A 76 20.71 2.92 -29.40
C THR A 76 21.90 3.87 -29.35
N SER A 77 22.49 4.14 -28.18
CA SER A 77 23.59 5.10 -27.99
C SER A 77 24.90 4.76 -28.75
N CYS A 78 24.94 3.68 -29.52
CA CYS A 78 26.03 3.37 -30.47
C CYS A 78 25.93 4.15 -31.80
N SER A 79 24.86 4.91 -32.07
CA SER A 79 24.68 5.66 -33.33
C SER A 79 24.89 7.16 -33.17
N HIS A 80 25.85 7.72 -33.91
CA HIS A 80 26.43 9.06 -33.70
C HIS A 80 25.57 10.26 -34.19
N ARG A 81 24.30 10.06 -34.58
CA ARG A 81 23.45 11.06 -35.28
C ARG A 81 22.23 11.55 -34.48
N GLU A 82 22.19 11.39 -33.16
CA GLU A 82 21.08 11.80 -32.30
C GLU A 82 21.45 13.01 -31.43
N LYS A 83 21.18 14.26 -31.85
CA LYS A 83 21.15 15.42 -30.93
C LYS A 83 19.72 15.94 -30.73
N ASP A 84 18.92 16.03 -31.79
CA ASP A 84 17.54 16.54 -31.71
C ASP A 84 16.56 15.57 -31.02
N THR A 85 16.75 14.26 -31.18
CA THR A 85 15.96 13.24 -30.48
C THR A 85 16.25 13.21 -28.99
N ILE A 86 17.47 13.57 -28.57
CA ILE A 86 17.87 13.61 -27.15
C ILE A 86 17.08 14.68 -26.40
N SER A 87 16.95 15.90 -26.96
CA SER A 87 16.20 16.98 -26.31
C SER A 87 14.73 16.62 -26.10
N LYS A 88 14.09 15.98 -27.10
CA LYS A 88 12.69 15.52 -26.97
C LYS A 88 12.54 14.43 -25.92
N ARG A 89 13.46 13.45 -25.86
CA ARG A 89 13.43 12.39 -24.83
C ARG A 89 13.59 12.92 -23.41
N VAL A 90 14.44 13.92 -23.21
CA VAL A 90 14.62 14.57 -21.90
C VAL A 90 13.33 15.26 -21.47
N ALA A 91 12.63 15.96 -22.38
CA ALA A 91 11.34 16.57 -22.08
C ALA A 91 10.26 15.53 -21.67
N TRP A 92 10.18 14.40 -22.39
CA TRP A 92 9.23 13.32 -22.06
C TRP A 92 9.55 12.64 -20.72
N SER A 93 10.83 12.46 -20.41
CA SER A 93 11.29 11.91 -19.12
C SER A 93 10.80 12.76 -17.95
N ASP A 94 10.91 14.09 -18.06
CA ASP A 94 10.47 15.02 -17.01
C ASP A 94 8.94 14.96 -16.81
N VAL A 95 8.16 14.84 -17.90
CA VAL A 95 6.69 14.68 -17.82
C VAL A 95 6.31 13.36 -17.15
N ILE A 96 6.93 12.25 -17.55
CA ILE A 96 6.66 10.93 -16.96
C ILE A 96 7.00 10.91 -15.47
N GLU A 97 8.15 11.48 -15.08
CA GLU A 97 8.53 11.63 -13.67
C GLU A 97 7.50 12.47 -12.91
N GLY A 98 7.01 13.56 -13.50
CA GLY A 98 5.94 14.39 -12.94
C GLY A 98 4.64 13.61 -12.68
N ILE A 99 4.20 12.79 -13.63
CA ILE A 99 3.00 11.95 -13.48
C ILE A 99 3.19 10.92 -12.37
N ILE A 100 4.32 10.22 -12.33
CA ILE A 100 4.62 9.22 -11.29
C ILE A 100 4.58 9.86 -9.90
N LEU A 101 5.20 11.03 -9.75
CA LEU A 101 5.19 11.79 -8.49
C LEU A 101 3.79 12.27 -8.11
N SER A 102 3.00 12.72 -9.09
CA SER A 102 1.61 13.16 -8.89
C SER A 102 0.71 12.01 -8.42
N CYS A 103 0.81 10.84 -9.05
CA CYS A 103 0.09 9.63 -8.63
C CYS A 103 0.45 9.21 -7.19
N SER A 104 1.74 9.28 -6.86
CA SER A 104 2.23 9.07 -5.50
C SER A 104 1.56 10.07 -4.54
N ASP A 105 1.68 11.38 -4.78
CA ASP A 105 1.14 12.42 -3.90
C ASP A 105 -0.36 12.25 -3.61
N GLN A 106 -1.17 11.92 -4.63
CA GLN A 106 -2.60 11.62 -4.43
C GLN A 106 -2.82 10.48 -3.43
N GLN A 107 -2.07 9.38 -3.54
CA GLN A 107 -2.22 8.25 -2.64
C GLN A 107 -1.70 8.53 -1.22
N ILE A 108 -0.70 9.42 -1.04
CA ILE A 108 -0.31 9.89 0.31
C ILE A 108 -1.52 10.50 1.01
N PHE A 109 -2.21 11.43 0.35
CA PHE A 109 -3.30 12.17 0.98
C PHE A 109 -4.52 11.28 1.23
N THR A 110 -4.92 10.46 0.25
CA THR A 110 -6.07 9.57 0.42
C THR A 110 -5.79 8.48 1.46
N SER A 111 -4.62 7.86 1.45
CA SER A 111 -4.27 6.85 2.47
C SER A 111 -4.04 7.47 3.84
N GLY A 112 -3.51 8.68 3.91
CA GLY A 112 -3.40 9.45 5.15
C GLY A 112 -4.77 9.74 5.76
N ALA A 113 -5.74 10.14 4.93
CA ALA A 113 -7.12 10.32 5.35
C ALA A 113 -7.71 9.00 5.86
N TYR A 114 -7.52 7.88 5.17
CA TYR A 114 -7.95 6.57 5.68
C TYR A 114 -7.31 6.21 7.01
N ALA A 115 -5.99 6.39 7.17
CA ALA A 115 -5.30 6.09 8.42
C ALA A 115 -5.87 6.90 9.60
N ILE A 116 -6.15 8.19 9.38
CA ILE A 116 -6.74 9.09 10.38
C ILE A 116 -8.19 8.66 10.67
N THR A 117 -9.01 8.46 9.65
CA THR A 117 -10.42 8.03 9.78
C THR A 117 -10.52 6.69 10.51
N LEU A 118 -9.67 5.71 10.17
CA LEU A 118 -9.62 4.42 10.86
C LEU A 118 -9.24 4.56 12.32
N ARG A 119 -8.33 5.47 12.66
CA ARG A 119 -7.86 5.61 14.04
C ARG A 119 -8.86 6.38 14.90
N TYR A 120 -9.44 7.45 14.37
CA TYR A 120 -10.17 8.43 15.17
C TYR A 120 -11.67 8.50 14.88
N ALA A 121 -12.14 8.20 13.67
CA ALA A 121 -13.57 8.30 13.36
C ALA A 121 -14.28 6.94 13.43
N GLN A 122 -13.67 5.91 12.84
CA GLN A 122 -14.27 4.60 12.66
C GLN A 122 -13.60 3.50 13.49
N GLY A 123 -12.66 3.85 14.38
CA GLY A 123 -11.82 2.88 15.08
C GLY A 123 -12.58 1.85 15.93
N CYS A 124 -13.77 2.22 16.41
CA CYS A 124 -14.64 1.37 17.23
C CYS A 124 -15.77 0.69 16.43
N LYS A 125 -16.07 1.17 15.22
CA LYS A 125 -17.20 0.70 14.41
C LYS A 125 -16.77 -0.13 13.20
N ILE A 126 -15.52 0.00 12.78
CA ILE A 126 -15.04 -0.70 11.59
C ILE A 126 -14.98 -2.22 11.83
N SER A 127 -15.48 -2.99 10.88
CA SER A 127 -15.37 -4.45 10.89
C SER A 127 -13.99 -4.93 10.44
N ALA A 128 -13.65 -6.18 10.77
CA ALA A 128 -12.41 -6.81 10.33
C ALA A 128 -12.32 -6.89 8.78
N TYR A 129 -13.45 -7.05 8.08
CA TYR A 129 -13.55 -6.99 6.62
C TYR A 129 -13.08 -5.65 6.06
N HIS A 130 -13.69 -4.54 6.50
CA HIS A 130 -13.35 -3.20 6.05
C HIS A 130 -11.90 -2.85 6.40
N TYR A 131 -11.45 -3.26 7.60
CA TYR A 131 -10.08 -3.06 8.04
C TYR A 131 -9.06 -3.81 7.16
N ASN A 132 -9.34 -5.06 6.77
CA ASN A 132 -8.50 -5.83 5.84
C ASN A 132 -8.41 -5.17 4.45
N ILE A 133 -9.51 -4.61 3.96
CA ILE A 133 -9.53 -3.88 2.70
C ILE A 133 -8.61 -2.66 2.77
N VAL A 134 -8.78 -1.81 3.79
CA VAL A 134 -7.94 -0.61 3.95
C VAL A 134 -6.47 -0.97 4.14
N GLY A 135 -6.17 -1.98 4.96
CA GLY A 135 -4.79 -2.45 5.15
C GLY A 135 -4.09 -2.81 3.84
N ASN A 136 -4.80 -3.50 2.93
CA ASN A 136 -4.26 -3.86 1.61
C ASN A 136 -4.21 -2.66 0.64
N MET A 137 -5.15 -1.70 0.72
CA MET A 137 -5.07 -0.44 -0.04
C MET A 137 -3.87 0.41 0.38
N MET A 138 -3.55 0.43 1.68
CA MET A 138 -2.37 1.10 2.21
C MET A 138 -1.07 0.39 1.81
N LEU A 139 -1.07 -0.95 1.71
CA LEU A 139 0.05 -1.69 1.13
C LEU A 139 0.29 -1.34 -0.35
N MET A 140 -0.77 -1.26 -1.16
CA MET A 140 -0.67 -0.78 -2.55
C MET A 140 -0.11 0.63 -2.63
N THR A 141 -0.48 1.47 -1.68
CA THR A 141 0.04 2.84 -1.60
C THR A 141 1.52 2.86 -1.26
N CYS A 142 1.96 2.11 -0.24
CA CYS A 142 3.37 1.96 0.08
C CYS A 142 4.17 1.47 -1.14
N ALA A 143 3.66 0.49 -1.89
CA ALA A 143 4.29 0.00 -3.11
C ALA A 143 4.40 1.08 -4.21
N THR A 144 3.37 1.90 -4.38
CA THR A 144 3.38 3.00 -5.37
C THR A 144 4.38 4.09 -4.98
N HIS A 145 4.50 4.41 -3.69
CA HIS A 145 5.53 5.33 -3.18
C HIS A 145 6.93 4.80 -3.37
N LEU A 146 7.13 3.53 -3.04
CA LEU A 146 8.41 2.85 -3.24
C LEU A 146 8.83 2.89 -4.71
N MET A 147 7.91 2.60 -5.62
CA MET A 147 8.11 2.73 -7.06
C MET A 147 8.54 4.17 -7.42
N SER A 148 7.83 5.18 -6.92
CA SER A 148 8.16 6.58 -7.24
C SER A 148 9.56 6.98 -6.78
N VAL A 149 9.98 6.59 -5.56
CA VAL A 149 11.30 6.91 -5.01
C VAL A 149 12.40 6.13 -5.73
N THR A 150 12.14 4.89 -6.14
CA THR A 150 13.15 4.06 -6.80
C THR A 150 13.41 4.51 -8.24
N VAL A 151 12.35 4.83 -9.00
CA VAL A 151 12.41 5.09 -10.45
C VAL A 151 12.73 6.53 -10.79
N VAL A 152 12.16 7.51 -10.08
CA VAL A 152 12.29 8.94 -10.42
C VAL A 152 13.70 9.44 -10.16
N SER A 153 14.40 9.87 -11.21
CA SER A 153 15.80 10.30 -11.10
C SER A 153 15.98 11.68 -10.48
N GLN A 154 15.00 12.57 -10.69
CA GLN A 154 15.04 13.96 -10.20
C GLN A 154 14.18 14.17 -8.94
N TYR A 155 14.10 13.17 -8.05
CA TYR A 155 13.28 13.27 -6.84
C TYR A 155 13.61 14.52 -6.00
N TRP A 156 14.88 14.92 -5.97
CA TRP A 156 15.40 16.07 -5.23
C TRP A 156 15.40 17.40 -5.98
N LYS A 157 14.71 17.51 -7.13
CA LYS A 157 14.61 18.78 -7.89
C LYS A 157 14.11 19.92 -7.01
N HIS A 158 13.09 19.65 -6.20
CA HIS A 158 12.55 20.56 -5.19
C HIS A 158 12.81 19.99 -3.79
N LYS A 159 13.95 20.36 -3.18
CA LYS A 159 14.43 19.76 -1.93
C LYS A 159 13.42 19.79 -0.78
N ILE A 160 12.72 20.91 -0.59
CA ILE A 160 11.73 21.05 0.49
C ILE A 160 10.56 20.08 0.26
N LEU A 161 10.02 20.05 -0.96
CA LEU A 161 8.93 19.14 -1.33
C LEU A 161 9.36 17.67 -1.17
N ALA A 162 10.59 17.33 -1.57
CA ALA A 162 11.13 15.98 -1.39
C ALA A 162 11.24 15.58 0.09
N VAL A 163 11.70 16.48 0.96
CA VAL A 163 11.76 16.22 2.42
C VAL A 163 10.36 16.03 3.00
N VAL A 164 9.42 16.92 2.66
CA VAL A 164 8.02 16.80 3.11
C VAL A 164 7.43 15.47 2.65
N ARG A 165 7.63 15.08 1.39
CA ARG A 165 7.16 13.81 0.84
C ARG A 165 7.76 12.61 1.58
N ILE A 166 9.07 12.59 1.83
CA ILE A 166 9.72 11.52 2.59
C ILE A 166 9.14 11.42 4.00
N LEU A 167 8.89 12.55 4.68
CA LEU A 167 8.28 12.56 6.01
C LEU A 167 6.86 12.00 5.98
N LEU A 168 6.03 12.43 5.02
CA LEU A 168 4.64 11.94 4.87
C LEU A 168 4.59 10.45 4.53
N VAL A 169 5.43 10.00 3.58
CA VAL A 169 5.54 8.57 3.22
C VAL A 169 6.03 7.75 4.40
N THR A 170 7.03 8.23 5.15
CA THR A 170 7.51 7.55 6.37
C THR A 170 6.40 7.43 7.41
N GLY A 171 5.64 8.51 7.65
CA GLY A 171 4.47 8.49 8.51
C GLY A 171 3.43 7.48 8.05
N LEU A 172 3.22 7.36 6.73
CA LEU A 172 2.32 6.38 6.14
C LEU A 172 2.82 4.94 6.34
N TYR A 173 4.11 4.67 6.14
CA TYR A 173 4.70 3.35 6.45
C TYR A 173 4.51 2.97 7.92
N ILE A 174 4.71 3.93 8.84
CA ILE A 174 4.47 3.71 10.27
C ILE A 174 3.00 3.40 10.53
N ALA A 175 2.07 4.17 9.93
CA ALA A 175 0.63 3.93 10.06
C ALA A 175 0.21 2.56 9.50
N THR A 176 0.69 2.19 8.31
CA THR A 176 0.46 0.86 7.71
C THR A 176 1.02 -0.24 8.60
N GLY A 177 2.24 -0.07 9.13
CA GLY A 177 2.86 -1.01 10.05
C GLY A 177 2.05 -1.19 11.33
N LEU A 178 1.57 -0.10 11.93
CA LEU A 178 0.67 -0.14 13.09
C LEU A 178 -0.61 -0.89 12.77
N LEU A 179 -1.22 -0.61 11.61
CA LEU A 179 -2.47 -1.26 11.22
C LEU A 179 -2.30 -2.77 11.07
N LEU A 180 -1.24 -3.22 10.40
CA LEU A 180 -0.96 -4.65 10.22
C LEU A 180 -0.51 -5.31 11.52
N ALA A 181 0.32 -4.65 12.34
CA ALA A 181 0.75 -5.19 13.62
C ALA A 181 -0.44 -5.44 14.56
N ASN A 182 -1.44 -4.57 14.54
CA ASN A 182 -2.68 -4.75 15.29
C ASN A 182 -3.50 -5.98 14.84
N GLN A 183 -3.23 -6.54 13.65
CA GLN A 183 -3.85 -7.79 13.20
C GLN A 183 -3.09 -9.03 13.72
N ASN A 184 -1.89 -8.87 14.29
CA ASN A 184 -1.01 -9.98 14.68
C ASN A 184 -1.19 -10.41 16.13
N VAL A 185 -2.16 -9.83 16.82
CA VAL A 185 -2.31 -10.04 18.25
C VAL A 185 -2.74 -11.48 18.49
N ALA A 186 -2.00 -12.19 19.36
CA ALA A 186 -2.29 -13.56 19.76
C ALA A 186 -3.47 -13.63 20.75
N GLN A 187 -4.63 -13.07 20.36
CA GLN A 187 -5.87 -13.10 21.13
C GLN A 187 -6.86 -14.09 20.54
N THR A 188 -7.81 -14.52 21.37
CA THR A 188 -8.97 -15.35 20.98
C THR A 188 -10.23 -14.50 21.02
N PRO A 189 -10.98 -14.37 19.91
CA PRO A 189 -10.73 -14.99 18.60
C PRO A 189 -9.54 -14.39 17.85
N ARG A 190 -8.90 -15.17 16.97
CA ARG A 190 -7.80 -14.69 16.11
C ARG A 190 -8.34 -13.81 14.99
N TRP A 191 -7.54 -12.84 14.56
CA TRP A 191 -7.88 -11.98 13.42
C TRP A 191 -8.13 -12.81 12.15
N PRO A 192 -9.27 -12.62 11.45
CA PRO A 192 -9.56 -13.34 10.21
C PRO A 192 -8.76 -12.73 9.05
N THR A 193 -7.64 -13.36 8.71
CA THR A 193 -6.75 -12.88 7.63
C THR A 193 -7.06 -13.51 6.27
N ASN A 194 -7.54 -14.75 6.26
CA ASN A 194 -7.79 -15.50 5.04
C ASN A 194 -9.12 -15.09 4.40
N VAL A 195 -9.16 -15.03 3.07
CA VAL A 195 -10.43 -14.97 2.35
C VAL A 195 -11.13 -16.32 2.52
N PRO A 196 -12.36 -16.37 3.07
CA PRO A 196 -13.07 -17.63 3.25
C PRO A 196 -13.36 -18.29 1.90
N LYS A 197 -13.59 -19.61 1.91
CA LYS A 197 -13.93 -20.32 0.68
C LYS A 197 -15.30 -19.85 0.18
N ARG A 198 -15.54 -19.97 -1.13
CA ARG A 198 -16.82 -19.57 -1.74
C ARG A 198 -18.05 -20.28 -1.15
N ASN A 199 -17.86 -21.47 -0.58
CA ASN A 199 -18.93 -22.27 0.03
C ASN A 199 -19.14 -21.96 1.52
N GLU A 200 -18.24 -21.20 2.14
CA GLU A 200 -18.34 -20.81 3.55
C GLU A 200 -19.00 -19.44 3.61
N THR A 201 -20.19 -19.36 4.18
CA THR A 201 -20.91 -18.09 4.37
C THR A 201 -20.57 -17.47 5.72
N ASP A 202 -20.28 -18.28 6.73
CA ASP A 202 -19.96 -17.84 8.09
C ASP A 202 -18.48 -17.44 8.20
N SER A 203 -18.20 -16.22 8.69
CA SER A 203 -16.83 -15.77 8.95
C SER A 203 -16.78 -14.67 10.00
N LEU A 204 -15.72 -14.64 10.79
CA LEU A 204 -15.46 -13.59 11.78
C LEU A 204 -15.13 -12.22 11.14
N LEU A 205 -15.05 -12.14 9.81
CA LEU A 205 -14.80 -10.90 9.06
C LEU A 205 -15.85 -9.81 9.31
N VAL A 206 -17.10 -10.17 9.61
CA VAL A 206 -18.17 -9.21 9.92
C VAL A 206 -18.06 -8.63 11.33
N LEU A 207 -17.26 -9.24 12.21
CA LEU A 207 -17.08 -8.75 13.57
C LEU A 207 -16.26 -7.44 13.59
N HIS A 208 -16.54 -6.57 14.55
CA HIS A 208 -15.79 -5.34 14.80
C HIS A 208 -14.30 -5.63 14.98
N ALA A 209 -13.44 -4.85 14.29
CA ALA A 209 -11.99 -4.97 14.35
C ALA A 209 -11.46 -4.86 15.78
N ALA A 210 -12.09 -4.02 16.60
CA ALA A 210 -11.73 -3.80 18.00
C ALA A 210 -11.82 -5.07 18.87
N CYS A 211 -12.63 -6.06 18.48
CA CYS A 211 -12.74 -7.35 19.17
C CYS A 211 -11.47 -8.22 19.05
N PHE A 212 -10.57 -7.90 18.11
CA PHE A 212 -9.34 -8.66 17.85
C PHE A 212 -8.07 -7.92 18.28
N GLN A 213 -8.19 -6.66 18.72
CA GLN A 213 -7.06 -5.78 19.00
C GLN A 213 -6.80 -5.67 20.49
N SER A 214 -5.52 -5.69 20.89
CA SER A 214 -5.11 -5.47 22.28
C SER A 214 -4.85 -4.00 22.61
N ASP A 215 -4.91 -3.70 23.91
CA ASP A 215 -4.52 -2.40 24.50
C ASP A 215 -3.01 -2.20 24.62
N THR A 216 -2.21 -3.19 24.23
CA THR A 216 -0.80 -3.21 24.58
C THR A 216 -0.06 -2.08 23.86
N ALA A 217 0.34 -1.05 24.60
CA ALA A 217 1.22 -0.02 24.06
C ALA A 217 2.49 -0.68 23.52
N GLY A 218 2.78 -0.48 22.23
CA GLY A 218 3.97 -1.04 21.58
C GLY A 218 3.76 -2.34 20.80
N VAL A 219 2.54 -2.73 20.42
CA VAL A 219 2.29 -3.89 19.52
C VAL A 219 3.19 -3.87 18.28
N LEU A 220 3.39 -2.69 17.67
CA LEU A 220 4.30 -2.57 16.52
C LEU A 220 5.74 -2.94 16.89
N LYS A 221 6.27 -2.39 17.99
CA LYS A 221 7.63 -2.69 18.43
C LYS A 221 7.77 -4.18 18.73
N GLN A 222 6.82 -4.78 19.44
CA GLN A 222 6.83 -6.21 19.72
C GLN A 222 6.80 -7.05 18.43
N THR A 223 5.94 -6.70 17.48
CA THR A 223 5.82 -7.44 16.21
C THR A 223 7.07 -7.29 15.35
N LEU A 224 7.71 -6.12 15.37
CA LEU A 224 8.99 -5.88 14.71
C LEU A 224 10.11 -6.65 15.41
N ASP A 225 10.20 -6.58 16.74
CA ASP A 225 11.17 -7.32 17.53
C ASP A 225 11.03 -8.82 17.25
N ASP A 226 9.83 -9.39 17.28
CA ASP A 226 9.58 -10.79 16.93
C ASP A 226 9.92 -11.13 15.47
N SER A 227 9.89 -10.15 14.58
CA SER A 227 10.31 -10.33 13.18
C SER A 227 11.83 -10.27 13.03
N PHE A 228 12.54 -9.45 13.82
CA PHE A 228 13.99 -9.19 13.67
C PHE A 228 14.89 -9.83 14.75
N LYS A 229 14.33 -10.46 15.79
CA LYS A 229 15.06 -11.01 16.94
C LYS A 229 16.08 -12.09 16.57
N ASP A 230 15.91 -12.72 15.42
CA ASP A 230 16.72 -13.85 14.99
C ASP A 230 17.17 -13.61 13.53
N SER A 231 18.28 -12.89 13.37
CA SER A 231 18.78 -12.42 12.06
C SER A 231 19.00 -13.56 11.06
N ASP A 232 19.47 -14.71 11.53
CA ASP A 232 19.73 -15.87 10.68
C ASP A 232 18.42 -16.51 10.20
N SER A 233 17.38 -16.53 11.05
CA SER A 233 16.07 -17.03 10.64
C SER A 233 15.17 -15.99 10.01
N PHE A 234 15.54 -14.70 10.03
CA PHE A 234 14.81 -13.64 9.34
C PHE A 234 14.83 -13.85 7.82
N PHE A 235 16.01 -14.01 7.23
CA PHE A 235 16.13 -14.23 5.78
C PHE A 235 15.47 -15.55 5.38
N ASP A 236 15.68 -16.63 6.13
CA ASP A 236 15.09 -17.93 5.81
C ASP A 236 13.56 -17.96 5.98
N LYS A 237 13.02 -17.46 7.08
CA LYS A 237 11.57 -17.55 7.38
C LYS A 237 10.75 -16.41 6.79
N THR A 238 11.33 -15.21 6.67
CA THR A 238 10.61 -14.00 6.23
C THR A 238 10.95 -13.61 4.80
N LEU A 239 12.10 -14.00 4.25
CA LEU A 239 12.48 -13.64 2.88
C LEU A 239 12.36 -14.81 1.90
N LEU A 240 12.82 -16.01 2.28
CA LEU A 240 12.83 -17.20 1.41
C LEU A 240 11.60 -18.09 1.57
N ASN A 241 11.18 -18.42 2.79
CA ASN A 241 10.01 -19.27 3.08
C ASN A 241 8.72 -18.48 3.33
N SER A 242 8.65 -17.25 2.83
CA SER A 242 7.46 -16.41 2.89
C SER A 242 6.34 -16.98 2.01
N THR A 243 5.68 -18.01 2.51
CA THR A 243 4.42 -18.46 1.94
C THR A 243 3.32 -17.48 2.37
N PRO A 244 2.40 -17.10 1.47
CA PRO A 244 1.35 -16.11 1.74
C PRO A 244 0.40 -16.40 2.93
N ASN A 245 0.55 -17.53 3.61
CA ASN A 245 -0.35 -18.02 4.67
C ASN A 245 0.33 -18.27 6.03
N ASN A 246 1.63 -18.01 6.20
CA ASN A 246 2.33 -18.34 7.45
C ASN A 246 2.22 -17.24 8.55
N LYS A 247 1.82 -16.02 8.17
CA LYS A 247 1.57 -14.86 9.05
C LYS A 247 0.39 -14.04 8.51
N ILE A 248 0.07 -12.90 9.13
CA ILE A 248 -0.91 -11.94 8.59
C ILE A 248 -0.67 -11.70 7.11
N VAL A 249 -1.75 -11.72 6.34
CA VAL A 249 -1.71 -11.42 4.91
C VAL A 249 -1.10 -10.05 4.68
N GLY A 250 0.05 -10.01 3.98
CA GLY A 250 0.75 -8.77 3.64
C GLY A 250 1.85 -8.32 4.61
N TRP A 251 1.98 -8.90 5.82
CA TRP A 251 3.04 -8.49 6.76
C TRP A 251 4.45 -8.69 6.19
N ASN A 252 4.71 -9.84 5.56
CA ASN A 252 6.03 -10.12 4.99
C ASN A 252 6.34 -9.16 3.83
N PHE A 253 5.36 -8.86 2.97
CA PHE A 253 5.48 -7.85 1.92
C PHE A 253 5.76 -6.47 2.50
N PHE A 254 5.09 -6.11 3.59
CA PHE A 254 5.32 -4.85 4.29
C PHE A 254 6.77 -4.71 4.76
N ILE A 255 7.30 -5.73 5.46
CA ILE A 255 8.69 -5.70 5.94
C ILE A 255 9.68 -5.58 4.78
N LEU A 256 9.49 -6.34 3.70
CA LEU A 256 10.33 -6.23 2.51
C LEU A 256 10.24 -4.84 1.87
N MET A 257 9.04 -4.24 1.82
CA MET A 257 8.87 -2.86 1.34
C MET A 257 9.55 -1.84 2.23
N VAL A 258 9.51 -1.98 3.56
CA VAL A 258 10.21 -1.08 4.49
C VAL A 258 11.73 -1.16 4.29
N LEU A 259 12.28 -2.37 4.17
CA LEU A 259 13.71 -2.57 3.93
C LEU A 259 14.13 -1.97 2.58
N TRP A 260 13.36 -2.23 1.52
CA TRP A 260 13.62 -1.66 0.20
C TRP A 260 13.49 -0.14 0.19
N TYR A 261 12.53 0.40 0.94
CA TYR A 261 12.33 1.84 1.09
C TYR A 261 13.51 2.50 1.80
N GLY A 262 14.02 1.88 2.87
CA GLY A 262 15.26 2.32 3.54
C GLY A 262 16.44 2.34 2.58
N PHE A 263 16.64 1.27 1.80
CA PHE A 263 17.66 1.23 0.75
C PHE A 263 17.44 2.32 -0.30
N ALA A 264 16.19 2.59 -0.68
CA ALA A 264 15.84 3.61 -1.66
C ALA A 264 16.22 5.02 -1.19
N ILE A 265 15.92 5.36 0.06
CA ILE A 265 16.32 6.64 0.66
C ILE A 265 17.85 6.76 0.67
N ILE A 266 18.57 5.70 1.06
CA ILE A 266 20.04 5.71 1.07
C ILE A 266 20.57 5.92 -0.35
N ALA A 267 20.04 5.19 -1.33
CA ALA A 267 20.41 5.33 -2.73
C ALA A 267 20.18 6.76 -3.24
N GLU A 268 19.07 7.38 -2.87
CA GLU A 268 18.74 8.78 -3.21
C GLU A 268 19.69 9.79 -2.54
N ILE A 269 20.04 9.59 -1.27
CA ILE A 269 21.03 10.43 -0.57
C ILE A 269 22.40 10.32 -1.25
N VAL A 270 22.81 9.10 -1.62
CA VAL A 270 24.05 8.84 -2.36
C VAL A 270 24.02 9.51 -3.74
N ARG A 271 22.91 9.43 -4.48
CA ARG A 271 22.72 10.14 -5.76
C ARG A 271 22.89 11.64 -5.58
N LEU A 272 22.25 12.22 -4.57
CA LEU A 272 22.34 13.65 -4.26
C LEU A 272 23.77 14.08 -3.91
N TRP A 273 24.48 13.29 -3.10
CA TRP A 273 25.86 13.56 -2.75
C TRP A 273 26.79 13.46 -3.96
N TYR A 274 26.62 12.41 -4.77
CA TYR A 274 27.39 12.22 -6.00
C TYR A 274 27.16 13.36 -7.00
N HIS A 275 25.92 13.82 -7.17
CA HIS A 275 25.59 14.90 -8.09
C HIS A 275 26.17 16.25 -7.63
N ARG A 276 26.17 16.54 -6.32
CA ARG A 276 26.84 17.73 -5.76
C ARG A 276 28.35 17.68 -6.01
N ARG A 277 29.00 16.55 -5.69
CA ARG A 277 30.44 16.38 -5.90
C ARG A 277 30.81 16.44 -7.38
N SER A 278 30.00 15.83 -8.24
CA SER A 278 30.24 15.85 -9.68
C SER A 278 30.12 17.25 -10.29
N ARG A 279 29.31 18.17 -9.74
CA ARG A 279 29.29 19.57 -10.21
C ARG A 279 30.54 20.34 -9.79
N ALA A 280 31.07 20.07 -8.60
CA ALA A 280 32.35 20.64 -8.16
C ALA A 280 33.54 20.11 -8.99
N ASP A 281 33.51 18.81 -9.33
CA ASP A 281 34.58 18.14 -10.07
C ASP A 281 34.38 18.17 -11.61
N ALA A 282 33.26 18.70 -12.12
CA ALA A 282 32.94 18.73 -13.56
C ALA A 282 33.98 19.48 -14.38
N HIS A 283 34.64 20.50 -13.78
CA HIS A 283 35.75 21.20 -14.40
C HIS A 283 37.02 20.34 -14.53
N GLN A 284 37.21 19.30 -13.71
CA GLN A 284 38.39 18.43 -13.74
C GLN A 284 38.16 17.10 -14.49
N ARG A 285 36.89 16.65 -14.66
CA ARG A 285 36.57 15.29 -15.14
C ARG A 285 36.35 15.13 -16.64
N ALA A 286 36.52 16.17 -17.46
CA ALA A 286 36.47 16.03 -18.92
C ALA A 286 37.48 14.99 -19.49
N GLN A 287 38.46 14.53 -18.70
CA GLN A 287 39.53 13.63 -19.15
C GLN A 287 39.53 12.19 -18.59
N ARG A 288 38.73 11.81 -17.58
CA ARG A 288 38.81 10.45 -16.99
C ARG A 288 37.66 9.54 -17.41
N LYS A 289 37.89 8.75 -18.47
CA LYS A 289 37.11 7.56 -18.85
C LYS A 289 37.41 6.41 -17.87
N GLY A 290 36.66 6.33 -16.78
CA GLY A 290 36.77 5.25 -15.78
C GLY A 290 35.48 5.11 -14.96
N PRO A 291 35.46 4.22 -13.96
CA PRO A 291 34.49 3.15 -13.53
C PRO A 291 32.96 3.39 -13.55
N ALA A 292 32.44 4.40 -14.25
CA ALA A 292 31.03 4.79 -14.21
C ALA A 292 30.03 3.74 -14.75
N LYS A 293 30.47 2.79 -15.59
CA LYS A 293 29.56 1.78 -16.19
C LYS A 293 28.99 0.80 -15.17
N TRP A 294 29.78 0.30 -14.23
CA TRP A 294 29.32 -0.72 -13.28
C TRP A 294 28.32 -0.16 -12.25
N VAL A 295 28.54 1.07 -11.79
CA VAL A 295 27.61 1.78 -10.90
C VAL A 295 26.24 1.97 -11.57
N TYR A 296 26.24 2.30 -12.86
CA TYR A 296 25.01 2.39 -13.64
C TYR A 296 24.26 1.05 -13.72
N TYR A 297 24.96 -0.07 -13.93
CA TYR A 297 24.33 -1.39 -13.94
C TYR A 297 23.71 -1.75 -12.59
N ILE A 298 24.42 -1.54 -11.48
CA ILE A 298 23.88 -1.79 -10.13
C ILE A 298 22.59 -1.01 -9.92
N PHE A 299 22.61 0.26 -10.28
CA PHE A 299 21.48 1.14 -10.14
C PHE A 299 20.29 0.69 -10.98
N TRP A 300 20.54 0.29 -12.22
CA TRP A 300 19.50 -0.22 -13.10
C TRP A 300 18.90 -1.52 -12.56
N PHE A 301 19.72 -2.46 -12.09
CA PHE A 301 19.25 -3.69 -11.44
C PHE A 301 18.41 -3.38 -10.19
N TYR A 302 18.83 -2.41 -9.40
CA TYR A 302 18.07 -1.92 -8.26
C TYR A 302 16.71 -1.34 -8.68
N GLN A 303 16.65 -0.47 -9.70
CA GLN A 303 15.38 0.09 -10.16
C GLN A 303 14.44 -0.98 -10.72
N PHE A 304 14.98 -1.90 -11.53
CA PHE A 304 14.22 -3.02 -12.08
C PHE A 304 13.70 -3.95 -10.99
N GLY A 305 14.54 -4.32 -10.03
CA GLY A 305 14.16 -5.14 -8.88
C GLY A 305 13.05 -4.49 -8.04
N GLY A 306 13.18 -3.19 -7.78
CA GLY A 306 12.15 -2.41 -7.09
C GLY A 306 10.84 -2.38 -7.87
N ALA A 307 10.91 -2.21 -9.19
CA ALA A 307 9.73 -2.17 -10.04
C ALA A 307 8.97 -3.51 -10.07
N VAL A 308 9.68 -4.61 -10.26
CA VAL A 308 9.12 -5.97 -10.22
C VAL A 308 8.50 -6.25 -8.85
N PHE A 309 9.21 -5.92 -7.78
CA PHE A 309 8.74 -6.15 -6.42
C PHE A 309 7.44 -5.39 -6.10
N CYS A 310 7.36 -4.10 -6.42
CA CYS A 310 6.13 -3.33 -6.21
C CYS A 310 4.99 -3.82 -7.10
N THR A 311 5.27 -4.27 -8.33
CA THR A 311 4.27 -4.87 -9.23
C THR A 311 3.60 -6.07 -8.57
N VAL A 312 4.41 -6.98 -8.01
CA VAL A 312 3.91 -8.17 -7.32
C VAL A 312 3.07 -7.77 -6.11
N ALA A 313 3.51 -6.79 -5.32
CA ALA A 313 2.76 -6.30 -4.15
C ALA A 313 1.40 -5.69 -4.55
N ILE A 314 1.35 -4.89 -5.61
CA ILE A 314 0.12 -4.28 -6.13
C ILE A 314 -0.85 -5.35 -6.64
N ILE A 315 -0.39 -6.29 -7.46
CA ILE A 315 -1.23 -7.38 -8.00
C ILE A 315 -1.76 -8.26 -6.88
N TYR A 316 -0.91 -8.63 -5.92
CA TYR A 316 -1.31 -9.46 -4.79
C TYR A 316 -2.42 -8.79 -3.96
N SER A 317 -2.21 -7.52 -3.59
CA SER A 317 -3.18 -6.74 -2.81
C SER A 317 -4.50 -6.56 -3.56
N PHE A 318 -4.43 -6.29 -4.87
CA PHE A 318 -5.61 -6.18 -5.74
C PHE A 318 -6.41 -7.48 -5.79
N VAL A 319 -5.75 -8.63 -6.01
CA VAL A 319 -6.39 -9.94 -6.06
C VAL A 319 -7.00 -10.30 -4.71
N TYR A 320 -6.31 -10.00 -3.61
CA TYR A 320 -6.82 -10.23 -2.26
C TYR A 320 -8.10 -9.43 -2.00
N ILE A 321 -8.07 -8.11 -2.22
CA ILE A 321 -9.25 -7.24 -2.01
C ILE A 321 -10.40 -7.70 -2.91
N ARG A 322 -10.14 -7.98 -4.19
CA ARG A 322 -11.18 -8.44 -5.13
C ARG A 322 -11.83 -9.74 -4.65
N ARG A 323 -11.04 -10.71 -4.19
CA ARG A 323 -11.55 -11.99 -3.67
C ARG A 323 -12.36 -11.79 -2.39
N LEU A 324 -11.88 -10.94 -1.48
CA LEU A 324 -12.55 -10.63 -0.22
C LEU A 324 -13.91 -9.95 -0.45
N ARG A 325 -13.95 -8.96 -1.33
CA ARG A 325 -15.19 -8.28 -1.75
C ARG A 325 -16.15 -9.20 -2.48
N SER A 326 -15.62 -10.02 -3.39
CA SER A 326 -16.42 -11.03 -4.09
C SER A 326 -17.05 -11.98 -3.08
N TRP A 327 -16.30 -12.46 -2.08
CA TRP A 327 -16.86 -13.30 -1.04
C TRP A 327 -17.95 -12.57 -0.26
N MET A 328 -17.69 -11.34 0.21
CA MET A 328 -18.66 -10.57 0.99
C MET A 328 -19.95 -10.28 0.21
N GLY A 329 -19.87 -10.01 -1.10
CA GLY A 329 -21.05 -9.80 -1.92
C GLY A 329 -21.94 -11.04 -2.12
N HIS A 330 -21.39 -12.25 -1.98
CA HIS A 330 -22.15 -13.51 -2.11
C HIS A 330 -22.51 -14.15 -0.76
N SER A 331 -21.94 -13.65 0.35
CA SER A 331 -22.09 -14.27 1.66
C SER A 331 -23.49 -14.09 2.25
N GLY A 332 -24.25 -13.10 1.78
CA GLY A 332 -25.56 -12.73 2.31
C GLY A 332 -25.51 -11.90 3.59
N TRP A 333 -24.33 -11.52 4.08
CA TRP A 333 -24.20 -10.72 5.30
C TRP A 333 -24.65 -9.27 5.08
N ILE A 334 -24.19 -8.64 3.99
CA ILE A 334 -24.43 -7.22 3.73
C ILE A 334 -25.93 -6.94 3.61
N GLN A 335 -26.39 -5.93 4.35
CA GLN A 335 -27.72 -5.37 4.21
C GLN A 335 -27.89 -4.77 2.81
N PRO A 336 -28.86 -5.25 2.02
CA PRO A 336 -29.10 -4.70 0.69
C PRO A 336 -29.74 -3.31 0.80
N ASP A 337 -29.26 -2.37 0.00
CA ASP A 337 -29.85 -1.06 -0.24
C ASP A 337 -30.46 -1.07 -1.65
N ASP A 338 -31.77 -0.81 -1.75
CA ASP A 338 -32.56 -1.01 -2.98
C ASP A 338 -32.35 -2.38 -3.66
N GLY A 339 -32.22 -3.44 -2.84
CA GLY A 339 -32.03 -4.82 -3.32
C GLY A 339 -30.64 -5.09 -3.91
N LYS A 340 -29.67 -4.17 -3.74
CA LYS A 340 -28.29 -4.30 -4.21
C LYS A 340 -27.31 -4.12 -3.06
N ASN A 341 -26.09 -4.63 -3.25
CA ASN A 341 -25.01 -4.37 -2.30
C ASN A 341 -24.59 -2.89 -2.40
N PRO A 342 -24.71 -2.07 -1.34
CA PRO A 342 -24.33 -0.65 -1.37
C PRO A 342 -22.86 -0.43 -1.77
N GLU A 343 -21.95 -1.36 -1.44
CA GLU A 343 -20.52 -1.26 -1.80
C GLU A 343 -20.26 -1.48 -3.30
N SER A 344 -21.22 -2.03 -4.04
CA SER A 344 -21.13 -2.23 -5.49
C SER A 344 -21.48 -1.00 -6.31
N VAL A 345 -22.00 0.04 -5.64
CA VAL A 345 -22.53 1.24 -6.26
C VAL A 345 -21.44 2.33 -6.33
N PRO A 346 -21.10 2.86 -7.53
CA PRO A 346 -19.89 3.66 -7.73
C PRO A 346 -20.02 5.18 -7.44
N TYR A 347 -21.11 5.65 -6.82
CA TYR A 347 -21.45 7.08 -6.77
C TYR A 347 -21.51 7.72 -5.37
N THR A 348 -20.92 7.10 -4.34
CA THR A 348 -20.88 7.72 -3.01
C THR A 348 -19.88 8.88 -2.94
N PHE A 349 -20.09 9.81 -2.01
CA PHE A 349 -19.26 11.01 -1.88
C PHE A 349 -17.78 10.66 -1.66
N GLY A 350 -17.48 9.66 -0.82
CA GLY A 350 -16.11 9.19 -0.59
C GLY A 350 -15.44 8.58 -1.82
N GLN A 351 -16.22 8.11 -2.79
CA GLN A 351 -15.72 7.59 -4.06
C GLN A 351 -15.47 8.69 -5.10
N LEU A 352 -16.29 9.74 -5.12
CA LEU A 352 -16.19 10.82 -6.11
C LEU A 352 -14.93 11.69 -5.91
N VAL A 353 -14.54 11.97 -4.67
CA VAL A 353 -13.39 12.84 -4.39
C VAL A 353 -12.09 12.29 -5.00
N PRO A 354 -11.70 11.01 -4.78
CA PRO A 354 -10.55 10.43 -5.46
C PRO A 354 -10.66 10.43 -6.99
N ILE A 355 -11.84 10.22 -7.55
CA ILE A 355 -12.08 10.26 -9.01
C ILE A 355 -11.75 11.65 -9.56
N PHE A 356 -12.30 12.70 -8.95
CA PHE A 356 -12.05 14.07 -9.38
C PHE A 356 -10.59 14.48 -9.22
N LEU A 357 -9.93 14.08 -8.11
CA LEU A 357 -8.51 14.32 -7.92
C LEU A 357 -7.67 13.65 -9.02
N THR A 358 -8.00 12.41 -9.40
CA THR A 358 -7.32 11.70 -10.49
C THR A 358 -7.52 12.42 -11.82
N LEU A 359 -8.74 12.85 -12.12
CA LEU A 359 -9.06 13.60 -13.34
C LEU A 359 -8.27 14.92 -13.42
N LEU A 360 -8.17 15.66 -12.32
CA LEU A 360 -7.41 16.93 -12.27
C LEU A 360 -5.93 16.72 -12.63
N THR A 361 -5.35 15.58 -12.26
CA THR A 361 -3.95 15.29 -12.58
C THR A 361 -3.66 14.95 -14.04
N LEU A 362 -4.70 14.67 -14.84
CA LEU A 362 -4.56 14.56 -16.29
C LEU A 362 -4.52 15.93 -16.98
N PHE A 363 -4.97 17.00 -16.30
CA PHE A 363 -5.04 18.35 -16.86
C PHE A 363 -3.86 19.25 -16.46
N THR A 364 -3.03 18.81 -15.52
CA THR A 364 -1.75 19.44 -15.15
C THR A 364 -0.58 18.82 -15.90
#